data_AF-A0A0R2ABH9-F1
#
_entry.id   AF-A0A0R2ABH9-F1
#
_cell.length_a   1.000
_cell.length_b   1.000
_cell.length_c   1.000
_cell.angle_alpha   90.00
_cell.angle_beta   90.00
_cell.angle_gamma   90.00
#
_symmetry.space_group_name_H-M   'P 1'
#
loop_
_entity.id
_entity.type
_entity.pdbx_description
1 polymer ?
#
loop_
_entity_poly.entity_id
_entity_poly.type
_entity_poly.pdbx_seq_one_letter_code
_entity_poly.pdbx_strand_id
1 'polypeptide(L)'
;MGRLAAVNDAHQAMEQFVPKRSGDLRSYSNVNTDGSDIVYAMPYARAQFYGKINGHPIVNHHPAGASSRWDLRLKGDQQLMNKVTQAFVKGANWNGS
;
A
#
# COMPACT_ATOMS: atom_id res chain seq x y z
N MET A 1 1.08 12.52 15.65
CA MET A 1 0.24 11.46 15.04
C MET A 1 0.18 11.51 13.50
N GLY A 2 0.70 12.56 12.84
CA GLY A 2 0.59 12.75 11.38
C GLY A 2 1.14 11.62 10.51
N ARG A 3 2.32 11.08 10.85
CA ARG A 3 2.93 9.98 10.09
C ARG A 3 2.06 8.72 10.08
N LEU A 4 1.51 8.33 11.23
CA LEU A 4 0.65 7.16 11.35
C LEU A 4 -0.65 7.33 10.54
N ALA A 5 -1.26 8.52 10.59
CA ALA A 5 -2.44 8.84 9.78
C ALA A 5 -2.14 8.76 8.27
N ALA A 6 -1.01 9.32 7.83
CA ALA A 6 -0.59 9.28 6.43
C ALA A 6 -0.36 7.85 5.94
N VAL A 7 0.30 7.01 6.74
CA VAL A 7 0.58 5.62 6.35
C VAL A 7 -0.68 4.76 6.35
N ASN A 8 -1.63 5.01 7.26
CA ASN A 8 -2.95 4.35 7.20
C ASN A 8 -3.72 4.72 5.93
N ASP A 9 -3.76 6.00 5.55
CA ASP A 9 -4.40 6.44 4.32
C ASP A 9 -3.69 5.90 3.09
N ALA A 10 -2.35 5.87 3.10
CA ALA A 10 -1.56 5.27 2.03
C ALA A 10 -1.84 3.77 1.90
N HIS A 11 -1.97 3.06 3.02
CA HIS A 11 -2.31 1.64 3.03
C HIS A 11 -3.67 1.39 2.38
N GLN A 12 -4.70 2.13 2.79
CA GLN A 12 -6.06 2.03 2.20
C GLN A 12 -6.07 2.41 0.71
N ALA A 13 -5.38 3.49 0.33
CA ALA A 13 -5.31 3.92 -1.05
C ALA A 13 -4.59 2.90 -1.95
N MET A 14 -3.59 2.19 -1.42
CA MET A 14 -2.86 1.16 -2.15
C MET A 14 -3.66 -0.13 -2.31
N GLU A 15 -4.61 -0.42 -1.43
CA GLU A 15 -5.39 -1.66 -1.48
C GLU A 15 -5.94 -1.92 -2.89
N GLN A 16 -6.51 -0.92 -3.55
CA GLN A 16 -7.11 -1.05 -4.88
C GLN A 16 -6.12 -1.57 -5.96
N PHE A 17 -4.82 -1.35 -5.78
CA PHE A 17 -3.76 -1.80 -6.69
C PHE A 17 -3.15 -3.14 -6.26
N VAL A 18 -3.38 -3.59 -5.03
CA VAL A 18 -2.88 -4.86 -4.50
C VAL A 18 -3.67 -6.02 -5.12
N PRO A 19 -3.00 -7.00 -5.77
CA PRO A 19 -3.69 -8.09 -6.45
C PRO A 19 -4.45 -9.00 -5.46
N LYS A 20 -5.71 -9.28 -5.78
CA LYS A 20 -6.59 -10.17 -5.01
C LYS A 20 -6.73 -11.51 -5.73
N ARG A 21 -5.97 -12.52 -5.31
CA ARG A 21 -6.03 -13.88 -5.90
C ARG A 21 -7.07 -14.77 -5.21
N SER A 22 -6.97 -14.85 -3.90
CA SER A 22 -7.80 -15.58 -2.94
C SER A 22 -7.00 -15.55 -1.62
N GLY A 23 -7.61 -15.23 -0.49
CA GLY A 23 -6.91 -15.13 0.79
C GLY A 23 -5.97 -13.92 0.89
N ASP A 24 -6.58 -12.72 0.88
CA ASP A 24 -6.25 -11.69 1.87
C ASP A 24 -4.83 -11.09 1.92
N LEU A 25 -4.15 -10.85 0.80
CA LEU A 25 -2.93 -10.01 0.84
C LEU A 25 -3.18 -8.64 1.52
N ARG A 26 -4.42 -8.12 1.44
CA ARG A 26 -4.90 -6.91 2.12
C ARG A 26 -5.21 -7.11 3.61
N SER A 27 -5.58 -8.33 4.04
CA SER A 27 -5.85 -8.62 5.46
C SER A 27 -4.59 -9.09 6.20
N TYR A 28 -3.55 -9.52 5.48
CA TYR A 28 -2.22 -9.88 6.01
C TYR A 28 -1.18 -8.77 5.80
N SER A 29 -1.62 -7.53 5.93
CA SER A 29 -0.75 -6.36 5.95
C SER A 29 -0.99 -5.51 7.19
N ASN A 30 0.10 -4.96 7.74
CA ASN A 30 0.06 -4.13 8.93
C ASN A 30 0.95 -2.90 8.76
N VAL A 31 0.54 -1.81 9.40
CA VAL A 31 1.37 -0.61 9.56
C VAL A 31 2.25 -0.80 10.80
N ASN A 32 3.54 -0.48 10.70
CA ASN A 32 4.39 -0.46 11.90
C ASN A 32 3.90 0.60 12.90
N THR A 33 4.10 0.35 14.20
CA THR A 33 3.60 1.23 15.27
C THR A 33 4.17 2.66 15.19
N ASP A 34 5.36 2.82 14.61
CA ASP A 34 6.02 4.11 14.37
C ASP A 34 5.54 4.80 13.07
N GLY A 35 4.69 4.14 12.28
CA GLY A 35 4.24 4.60 10.98
C GLY A 35 5.36 4.67 9.95
N SER A 36 6.42 3.86 10.07
CA SER A 36 7.53 3.88 9.12
C SER A 36 7.19 3.24 7.79
N ASP A 37 6.54 2.07 7.85
CA ASP A 37 6.38 1.17 6.73
C ASP A 37 5.07 0.39 6.82
N ILE A 38 4.66 -0.15 5.67
CA ILE A 38 3.55 -1.10 5.55
C ILE A 38 4.16 -2.45 5.21
N VAL A 39 3.92 -3.43 6.07
CA VAL A 39 4.45 -4.78 5.92
C VAL A 39 3.37 -5.66 5.31
N TYR A 40 3.72 -6.40 4.26
CA TYR A 40 2.87 -7.45 3.68
C TYR A 40 3.50 -8.80 3.99
N ALA A 41 2.89 -9.58 4.89
CA ALA A 41 3.52 -10.74 5.52
C ALA A 41 3.50 -12.03 4.68
N MET A 42 2.69 -12.08 3.62
CA MET A 42 2.52 -13.30 2.83
C MET A 42 3.78 -13.64 2.01
N PRO A 43 4.17 -14.92 1.89
CA PRO A 43 5.40 -15.32 1.16
C PRO A 43 5.36 -14.93 -0.33
N TYR A 44 4.15 -14.86 -0.91
CA TYR A 44 3.95 -14.45 -2.29
C TYR A 44 3.86 -12.92 -2.48
N ALA A 45 3.83 -12.12 -1.40
CA ALA A 45 3.71 -10.66 -1.46
C ALA A 45 4.85 -10.02 -2.25
N ARG A 46 6.10 -10.47 -1.98
CA ARG A 46 7.30 -9.99 -2.69
C ARG A 46 7.21 -10.26 -4.18
N ALA A 47 6.80 -11.47 -4.55
CA ALA A 47 6.68 -11.86 -5.95
C ALA A 47 5.64 -11.00 -6.67
N GLN A 48 4.49 -10.73 -6.04
CA GLN A 48 3.45 -9.87 -6.61
C GLN A 48 3.88 -8.40 -6.67
N PHE A 49 4.54 -7.90 -5.63
CA PHE A 49 5.05 -6.53 -5.58
C PHE A 49 6.03 -6.25 -6.72
N TYR A 50 6.93 -7.19 -7.01
CA TYR A 50 7.90 -7.04 -8.11
C TYR A 50 7.39 -7.58 -9.46
N GLY A 51 6.24 -8.26 -9.49
CA GLY A 51 5.72 -8.93 -10.68
C GLY A 51 6.61 -10.07 -11.20
N LYS A 52 7.46 -10.65 -10.34
CA LYS A 52 8.46 -11.66 -10.71
C LYS A 52 8.57 -12.78 -9.68
N ILE A 53 8.75 -14.02 -10.13
CA ILE A 53 9.09 -15.19 -9.31
C ILE A 53 10.38 -15.77 -9.87
N ASN A 54 11.41 -15.93 -9.03
CA ASN A 54 12.71 -16.48 -9.43
C ASN A 54 13.32 -15.81 -10.69
N GLY A 55 13.11 -14.50 -10.86
CA GLY A 55 13.59 -13.74 -12.01
C GLY A 55 12.67 -13.75 -13.24
N HIS A 56 11.67 -14.62 -13.28
CA HIS A 56 10.71 -14.74 -14.38
C HIS A 56 9.46 -13.86 -14.13
N PRO A 57 8.91 -13.20 -15.17
CA PRO A 57 7.71 -12.39 -15.04
C PRO A 57 6.48 -13.24 -14.71
N ILE A 58 5.61 -12.71 -13.86
CA ILE A 58 4.30 -13.31 -13.58
C ILE A 58 3.36 -12.95 -14.73
N VAL A 59 3.08 -13.91 -15.61
CA VAL A 59 2.30 -13.68 -16.85
C VAL A 59 0.78 -13.71 -16.67
N ASN A 60 0.26 -14.32 -15.61
CA ASN A 60 -1.17 -14.67 -15.50
C ASN A 60 -1.83 -14.29 -14.16
N HIS A 61 -1.45 -13.17 -13.54
CA HIS A 61 -2.10 -12.85 -12.27
C HIS A 61 -2.13 -11.39 -11.84
N HIS A 62 -2.89 -10.57 -12.57
CA HIS A 62 -3.46 -9.36 -12.00
C HIS A 62 -4.94 -9.32 -12.36
N PRO A 63 -5.87 -9.34 -11.39
CA PRO A 63 -7.23 -8.88 -11.65
C PRO A 63 -7.16 -7.49 -12.29
N ALA A 64 -8.07 -7.15 -13.19
CA ALA A 64 -8.08 -5.85 -13.85
C ALA A 64 -7.96 -4.71 -12.81
N GLY A 65 -6.97 -3.83 -12.98
CA GLY A 65 -6.67 -2.73 -12.04
C GLY A 65 -5.58 -3.01 -11.01
N ALA A 66 -5.19 -4.27 -10.79
CA ALA A 66 -4.05 -4.60 -9.94
C ALA A 66 -2.71 -4.41 -10.69
N SER A 67 -1.68 -4.00 -9.96
CA SER A 67 -0.37 -3.67 -10.52
C SER A 67 0.75 -4.15 -9.62
N SER A 68 1.80 -4.68 -10.21
CA SER A 68 3.11 -4.73 -9.55
C SER A 68 3.54 -3.29 -9.21
N ARG A 69 4.30 -3.11 -8.12
CA ARG A 69 4.72 -1.79 -7.62
C ARG A 69 3.55 -0.85 -7.33
N TRP A 70 2.60 -1.30 -6.51
CA TRP A 70 1.48 -0.47 -6.06
C TRP A 70 1.92 0.80 -5.31
N ASP A 71 3.14 0.81 -4.73
CA ASP A 71 3.79 2.01 -4.19
C ASP A 71 3.98 3.10 -5.25
N LEU A 72 4.38 2.71 -6.47
CA LEU A 72 4.56 3.62 -7.59
C LEU A 72 3.22 4.06 -8.17
N ARG A 73 2.20 3.19 -8.17
CA ARG A 73 0.83 3.55 -8.58
C ARG A 73 0.25 4.63 -7.69
N LEU A 74 0.39 4.48 -6.36
CA LEU A 74 0.00 5.51 -5.41
C LEU A 74 0.76 6.81 -5.69
N LYS A 75 2.09 6.78 -5.77
CA LYS A 75 2.91 7.97 -6.02
C LYS A 75 2.58 8.69 -7.33
N GLY A 76 2.21 7.93 -8.37
CA GLY A 76 1.81 8.48 -9.67
C GLY A 76 0.38 9.01 -9.72
N ASP A 77 -0.47 8.66 -8.74
CA ASP A 77 -1.84 9.15 -8.64
C ASP A 77 -1.89 10.39 -7.74
N GLN A 78 -1.95 11.56 -8.38
CA GLN A 78 -1.95 12.84 -7.68
C GLN A 78 -3.15 13.01 -6.74
N GLN A 79 -4.32 12.46 -7.09
CA GLN A 79 -5.51 12.57 -6.24
C GLN A 79 -5.35 11.74 -4.96
N LEU A 80 -4.81 10.53 -5.08
CA LEU A 80 -4.53 9.67 -3.93
C LEU A 80 -3.40 10.24 -3.07
N MET A 81 -2.32 10.76 -3.68
CA MET A 81 -1.23 11.41 -2.94
C MET A 81 -1.68 12.66 -2.19
N ASN A 82 -2.61 13.43 -2.74
CA ASN A 82 -3.19 14.58 -2.05
C ASN A 82 -3.93 14.15 -0.78
N LYS A 83 -4.67 13.04 -0.81
CA LYS A 83 -5.35 12.49 0.38
C LYS A 83 -4.35 12.06 1.45
N VAL A 84 -3.30 11.32 1.06
CA VAL A 84 -2.23 10.90 1.97
C VAL A 84 -1.55 12.11 2.63
N THR A 85 -1.28 13.16 1.85
CA THR A 85 -0.69 14.41 2.36
C THR A 85 -1.64 15.14 3.31
N GLN A 86 -2.92 15.20 2.99
CA GLN A 86 -3.93 15.78 3.88
C GLN A 86 -4.04 15.02 5.20
N ALA A 87 -3.99 13.69 5.18
CA ALA A 87 -3.98 12.87 6.39
C ALA A 87 -2.74 13.13 7.24
N PHE A 88 -1.57 13.29 6.61
CA PHE A 88 -0.34 13.70 7.30
C PHE A 88 -0.51 15.03 8.02
N VAL A 89 -0.94 16.08 7.29
CA VAL A 89 -1.13 17.43 7.83
C VAL A 89 -2.19 17.43 8.92
N LYS A 90 -3.32 16.74 8.71
CA LYS A 90 -4.39 16.63 9.71
C LYS A 90 -3.91 15.96 10.98
N GLY A 91 -3.21 14.83 10.90
CA GLY A 91 -2.69 14.14 12.08
C GLY A 91 -1.50 14.83 12.74
N ALA A 92 -0.80 15.73 12.04
CA ALA A 92 0.23 16.59 12.60
C ALA A 92 -0.36 17.81 13.31
N ASN A 93 -1.44 18.38 12.77
CA ASN A 93 -2.20 19.46 13.39
C ASN A 93 -3.07 18.97 14.55
N TRP A 94 -3.43 17.68 14.58
CA TRP A 94 -4.06 17.01 15.72
C TRP A 94 -3.03 16.73 16.82
N ASN A 95 -2.42 17.81 17.34
CA ASN A 95 -1.61 17.84 18.55
C ASN A 95 -2.43 18.51 19.67
N GLY A 96 -3.51 17.86 20.11
CA GLY A 96 -4.21 18.15 21.36
C GLY A 96 -5.05 19.44 21.43
N SER A 97 -6.38 19.26 21.48
CA SER A 97 -7.25 20.02 22.40
C SER A 97 -7.40 19.22 23.67
#